data_AF-A0A496NF76-F1
#
_entry.id   AF-A0A496NF76-F1
#
_cell.length_a   1.000
_cell.length_b   1.000
_cell.length_c   1.000
_cell.angle_alpha   90.00
_cell.angle_beta   90.00
_cell.angle_gamma   90.00
#
_symmetry.space_group_name_H-M   'P 1'
#
loop_
_entity.id
_entity.type
_entity.pdbx_description
1 polymer ?
#
loop_
_entity_poly.entity_id
_entity_poly.type
_entity_poly.pdbx_seq_one_letter_code
_entity_poly.pdbx_strand_id
1 'polypeptide(L)'
;MFKYLNYAILFGILAISSTAFADNQTKIALAKKVVFSGNVSPYATSSLKQLLQKAHQINDREASINQDIGCEFFEHYYLGWGQDFSAQDVRNLKAKVEQSGTVKVTFNTGFSAQLVEMDMVCTANSCKVNDVRHGFSDNPKVLPKRISSSIRRDAQKMVNKNSCF
;
A
#
# COMPACT_ATOMS: atom_id res chain seq x y z
N MET A 1 -46.07 45.91 14.75
CA MET A 1 -44.99 45.49 15.67
C MET A 1 -44.59 44.05 15.33
N PHE A 2 -43.30 43.84 15.07
CA PHE A 2 -42.52 42.57 14.98
C PHE A 2 -43.03 41.46 14.02
N LYS A 3 -42.43 41.29 12.83
CA LYS A 3 -41.09 40.75 12.47
C LYS A 3 -40.99 39.22 12.57
N TYR A 4 -40.83 38.62 11.38
CA TYR A 4 -40.06 37.42 11.02
C TYR A 4 -39.96 36.31 12.08
N LEU A 5 -40.60 35.16 11.83
CA LEU A 5 -40.28 33.93 12.54
C LEU A 5 -40.00 32.78 11.57
N ASN A 6 -38.70 32.61 11.33
CA ASN A 6 -37.98 31.34 11.22
C ASN A 6 -38.15 30.48 9.96
N TYR A 7 -37.44 30.90 8.91
CA TYR A 7 -36.65 29.98 8.08
C TYR A 7 -35.59 29.30 8.96
N ALA A 8 -35.86 28.11 9.47
CA ALA A 8 -34.87 27.37 10.26
C ALA A 8 -35.01 25.85 10.10
N ILE A 9 -35.09 25.33 8.88
CA ILE A 9 -34.80 23.91 8.63
C ILE A 9 -34.08 23.79 7.28
N LEU A 10 -32.81 24.18 7.23
CA LEU A 10 -31.95 23.85 6.10
C LEU A 10 -30.46 23.86 6.46
N PHE A 11 -30.08 23.16 7.53
CA PHE A 11 -28.69 22.82 7.81
C PHE A 11 -28.62 21.43 8.46
N GLY A 12 -28.79 20.39 7.65
CA GLY A 12 -28.74 19.01 8.14
C GLY A 12 -27.99 18.01 7.25
N ILE A 13 -27.41 18.45 6.13
CA ILE A 13 -26.76 17.54 5.17
C ILE A 13 -25.49 18.19 4.60
N LEU A 14 -24.45 18.36 5.41
CA LEU A 14 -23.12 18.77 4.91
C LEU A 14 -21.93 18.23 5.72
N ALA A 15 -22.18 17.38 6.73
CA ALA A 15 -21.12 16.86 7.61
C ALA A 15 -20.53 15.50 7.18
N ILE A 16 -21.09 14.83 6.16
CA ILE A 16 -20.63 13.48 5.74
C ILE A 16 -19.45 13.57 4.75
N SER A 17 -19.28 14.69 4.06
CA SER A 17 -18.23 14.86 3.05
C SER A 17 -16.86 15.16 3.66
N SER A 18 -16.76 15.96 4.72
CA SER A 18 -15.45 16.38 5.27
C SER A 18 -14.63 15.23 5.86
N THR A 19 -15.27 14.27 6.52
CA THR A 19 -14.60 13.11 7.13
C THR A 19 -14.08 12.14 6.06
N ALA A 20 -14.87 11.89 5.01
CA ALA A 20 -14.46 11.05 3.89
C ALA A 20 -13.31 11.68 3.06
N PHE A 21 -13.35 13.00 2.86
CA PHE A 21 -12.26 13.71 2.17
C PHE A 21 -10.96 13.72 2.99
N ALA A 22 -11.03 13.96 4.31
CA ALA A 22 -9.86 13.91 5.19
C ALA A 22 -9.26 12.49 5.30
N ASP A 23 -10.11 11.46 5.34
CA ASP A 23 -9.69 10.05 5.29
C ASP A 23 -8.95 9.73 3.99
N ASN A 24 -9.50 10.16 2.84
CA ASN A 24 -8.86 9.95 1.54
C ASN A 24 -7.50 10.63 1.41
N GLN A 25 -7.35 11.85 1.93
CA GLN A 25 -6.05 12.54 1.95
C GLN A 25 -5.04 11.80 2.84
N THR A 26 -5.47 11.33 4.02
CA THR A 26 -4.63 10.54 4.94
C THR A 26 -4.14 9.25 4.29
N LYS A 27 -5.04 8.53 3.62
CA LYS A 27 -4.73 7.33 2.85
C LYS A 27 -3.72 7.58 1.74
N ILE A 28 -3.92 8.64 0.94
CA ILE A 28 -3.01 9.01 -0.14
C ILE A 28 -1.63 9.40 0.41
N ALA A 29 -1.57 10.18 1.50
CA ALA A 29 -0.32 10.57 2.14
C ALA A 29 0.46 9.35 2.65
N LEU A 30 -0.21 8.39 3.27
CA LEU A 30 0.40 7.15 3.72
C LEU A 30 0.92 6.32 2.54
N ALA A 31 0.12 6.18 1.47
CA ALA A 31 0.52 5.41 0.30
C ALA A 31 1.78 5.98 -0.37
N LYS A 32 1.86 7.31 -0.49
CA LYS A 32 3.06 8.00 -0.98
C LYS A 32 4.26 7.75 -0.07
N LYS A 33 4.07 7.79 1.25
CA LYS A 33 5.13 7.53 2.23
C LYS A 33 5.68 6.11 2.09
N VAL A 34 4.80 5.11 1.96
CA VAL A 34 5.19 3.72 1.69
C VAL A 34 6.04 3.66 0.42
N VAL A 35 5.55 4.25 -0.69
CA VAL A 35 6.27 4.26 -1.98
C VAL A 35 7.65 4.90 -1.89
N PHE A 36 7.77 6.07 -1.30
CA PHE A 36 9.09 6.72 -1.18
C PHE A 36 10.01 6.04 -0.17
N SER A 37 9.46 5.39 0.86
CA SER A 37 10.28 4.77 1.90
C SER A 37 10.88 3.42 1.51
N GLY A 38 10.40 2.80 0.45
CA GLY A 38 10.86 1.45 0.13
C GLY A 38 10.42 0.41 1.18
N ASN A 39 9.45 0.69 2.05
CA ASN A 39 9.08 -0.23 3.15
C ASN A 39 7.59 -0.16 3.51
N VAL A 40 6.99 -1.30 3.84
CA VAL A 40 5.59 -1.37 4.31
C VAL A 40 5.48 -1.69 5.80
N SER A 41 6.40 -2.48 6.37
CA SER A 41 6.36 -2.92 7.77
C SER A 41 6.14 -1.81 8.81
N PRO A 42 6.78 -0.62 8.71
CA PRO A 42 6.56 0.47 9.67
C PRO A 42 5.13 1.00 9.66
N TYR A 43 4.41 0.83 8.55
CA TYR A 43 3.09 1.39 8.29
C TYR A 43 1.98 0.34 8.35
N ALA A 44 2.33 -0.94 8.49
CA ALA A 44 1.42 -2.06 8.46
C ALA A 44 0.50 -2.15 9.70
N THR A 45 -0.64 -2.80 9.55
CA THR A 45 -1.47 -3.27 10.67
C THR A 45 -0.67 -4.28 11.49
N SER A 46 -1.02 -4.44 12.78
CA SER A 46 -0.34 -5.41 13.66
C SER A 46 -0.41 -6.83 13.08
N SER A 47 -1.54 -7.21 12.49
CA SER A 47 -1.69 -8.53 11.85
C SER A 47 -0.77 -8.70 10.64
N LEU A 48 -0.67 -7.68 9.78
CA LEU A 48 0.22 -7.77 8.62
C LEU A 48 1.67 -7.81 9.08
N LYS A 49 2.08 -6.93 9.99
CA LYS A 49 3.44 -6.90 10.55
C LYS A 49 3.86 -8.26 11.14
N GLN A 50 3.00 -8.90 11.93
CA GLN A 50 3.29 -10.23 12.48
C GLN A 50 3.46 -11.29 11.39
N LEU A 51 2.63 -11.22 10.35
CA LEU A 51 2.73 -12.15 9.21
C LEU A 51 4.05 -11.95 8.45
N LEU A 52 4.44 -10.69 8.19
CA LEU A 52 5.70 -10.37 7.52
C LEU A 52 6.89 -10.85 8.35
N GLN A 53 6.87 -10.62 9.67
CA GLN A 53 7.93 -11.06 10.57
C GLN A 53 8.12 -12.58 10.53
N LYS A 54 7.04 -13.36 10.49
CA LYS A 54 7.13 -14.83 10.35
C LYS A 54 7.68 -15.24 8.98
N ALA A 55 7.24 -14.60 7.91
CA ALA A 55 7.75 -14.87 6.57
C ALA A 55 9.25 -14.55 6.46
N HIS A 56 9.71 -13.45 7.07
CA HIS A 56 11.13 -13.11 7.17
C HIS A 56 11.93 -14.16 7.95
N GLN A 57 11.44 -14.64 9.08
CA GLN A 57 12.14 -15.70 9.83
C GLN A 57 12.30 -17.00 9.02
N ILE A 58 11.28 -17.36 8.24
CA ILE A 58 11.36 -18.52 7.33
C ILE A 58 12.39 -18.27 6.24
N ASN A 59 12.38 -17.08 5.64
CA ASN A 59 13.35 -16.68 4.64
C ASN A 59 14.80 -16.81 5.16
N ASP A 60 15.08 -16.23 6.32
CA ASP A 60 16.43 -16.21 6.90
C ASP A 60 16.91 -17.63 7.26
N ARG A 61 15.98 -18.49 7.73
CA ARG A 61 16.26 -19.90 7.99
C ARG A 61 16.63 -20.65 6.69
N GLU A 62 15.82 -20.51 5.64
CA GLU A 62 16.06 -21.18 4.36
C GLU A 62 17.36 -20.69 3.71
N ALA A 63 17.64 -19.38 3.78
CA ALA A 63 18.90 -18.77 3.34
C ALA A 63 20.10 -19.43 4.03
N SER A 64 20.03 -19.57 5.36
CA SER A 64 21.08 -20.20 6.16
C SER A 64 21.26 -21.69 5.84
N ILE A 65 20.20 -22.42 5.57
CA ILE A 65 20.26 -23.86 5.22
C ILE A 65 20.90 -24.04 3.84
N ASN A 66 20.52 -23.20 2.88
CA ASN A 66 20.95 -23.32 1.50
C ASN A 66 22.27 -22.60 1.18
N GLN A 67 22.89 -21.94 2.18
CA GLN A 67 24.06 -21.07 2.00
C GLN A 67 23.83 -20.01 0.91
N ASP A 68 22.61 -19.50 0.86
CA ASP A 68 22.14 -18.57 -0.16
C ASP A 68 21.80 -17.21 0.48
N ILE A 69 21.61 -16.20 -0.35
CA ILE A 69 21.16 -14.84 0.01
C ILE A 69 19.68 -14.79 0.44
N GLY A 70 19.03 -15.95 0.50
CA GLY A 70 17.61 -16.10 0.79
C GLY A 70 16.75 -15.64 -0.38
N CYS A 71 15.45 -15.62 -0.13
CA CYS A 71 14.45 -15.04 -1.00
C CYS A 71 14.57 -13.52 -0.85
N GLU A 72 15.57 -12.97 -1.54
CA GLU A 72 16.10 -11.62 -1.36
C GLU A 72 15.02 -10.56 -1.18
N PHE A 73 15.20 -9.72 -0.16
CA PHE A 73 14.43 -8.51 0.16
C PHE A 73 12.91 -8.62 -0.10
N PHE A 74 12.28 -9.51 0.66
CA PHE A 74 10.84 -9.74 0.74
C PHE A 74 10.02 -8.46 0.46
N GLU A 75 10.16 -7.39 1.25
CA GLU A 75 9.29 -6.20 1.09
C GLU A 75 9.51 -5.44 -0.23
N HIS A 76 10.74 -5.34 -0.73
CA HIS A 76 11.01 -4.64 -1.98
C HIS A 76 10.42 -5.39 -3.18
N TYR A 77 10.52 -6.71 -3.20
CA TYR A 77 9.85 -7.51 -4.23
C TYR A 77 8.33 -7.37 -4.17
N TYR A 78 7.73 -7.36 -2.98
CA TYR A 78 6.28 -7.18 -2.82
C TYR A 78 5.75 -5.79 -3.15
N LEU A 79 6.64 -4.82 -3.30
CA LEU A 79 6.28 -3.47 -3.70
C LEU A 79 6.68 -3.18 -5.16
N GLY A 80 7.22 -4.18 -5.88
CA GLY A 80 7.62 -4.09 -7.28
C GLY A 80 8.93 -3.35 -7.51
N TRP A 81 9.72 -3.18 -6.44
CA TRP A 81 10.89 -2.30 -6.40
C TRP A 81 12.17 -2.99 -6.87
N GLY A 82 12.27 -4.32 -6.74
CA GLY A 82 13.55 -5.00 -6.92
C GLY A 82 14.59 -4.55 -5.89
N GLN A 83 15.83 -5.01 -6.01
CA GLN A 83 16.85 -4.76 -4.99
C GLN A 83 17.42 -3.33 -5.04
N ASP A 84 17.48 -2.74 -6.24
CA ASP A 84 18.14 -1.46 -6.48
C ASP A 84 17.22 -0.23 -6.40
N PHE A 85 16.06 -0.35 -5.77
CA PHE A 85 15.12 0.76 -5.70
C PHE A 85 15.63 1.91 -4.84
N SER A 86 15.64 3.12 -5.42
CA SER A 86 15.78 4.36 -4.70
C SER A 86 14.53 5.22 -4.83
N ALA A 87 14.21 5.98 -3.78
CA ALA A 87 13.17 7.00 -3.81
C ALA A 87 13.37 8.02 -4.95
N GLN A 88 14.62 8.23 -5.38
CA GLN A 88 14.98 9.14 -6.47
C GLN A 88 14.56 8.63 -7.85
N ASP A 89 14.29 7.33 -7.98
CA ASP A 89 13.86 6.71 -9.25
C ASP A 89 12.37 6.90 -9.52
N VAL A 90 11.60 7.28 -8.50
CA VAL A 90 10.15 7.47 -8.60
C VAL A 90 9.84 8.73 -9.42
N ARG A 91 9.22 8.55 -10.59
CA ARG A 91 8.76 9.63 -11.47
C ARG A 91 7.26 9.55 -11.73
N ASN A 92 6.64 10.70 -11.99
CA ASN A 92 5.23 10.81 -12.38
C ASN A 92 4.25 10.11 -11.42
N LEU A 93 4.55 10.11 -10.11
CA LEU A 93 3.72 9.45 -9.11
C LEU A 93 2.33 10.08 -9.06
N LYS A 94 1.31 9.23 -9.20
CA LYS A 94 -0.10 9.57 -9.03
C LYS A 94 -0.72 8.60 -8.04
N ALA A 95 -1.57 9.11 -7.16
CA ALA A 95 -2.29 8.31 -6.18
C ALA A 95 -3.74 8.75 -6.13
N LYS A 96 -4.67 7.78 -6.09
CA LYS A 96 -6.11 8.02 -5.94
C LYS A 96 -6.74 6.94 -5.07
N VAL A 97 -7.81 7.30 -4.37
CA VAL A 97 -8.65 6.33 -3.66
C VAL A 97 -9.73 5.85 -4.63
N GLU A 98 -9.84 4.55 -4.82
CA GLU A 98 -10.89 3.93 -5.62
C GLU A 98 -12.21 3.83 -4.83
N GLN A 99 -13.32 3.54 -5.50
CA GLN A 99 -14.63 3.37 -4.85
C GLN A 99 -14.63 2.26 -3.78
N SER A 100 -13.75 1.26 -3.90
CA SER A 100 -13.55 0.21 -2.90
C SER A 100 -12.86 0.68 -1.61
N GLY A 101 -12.35 1.91 -1.59
CA GLY A 101 -11.51 2.44 -0.51
C GLY A 101 -10.02 2.07 -0.61
N THR A 102 -9.65 1.22 -1.58
CA THR A 102 -8.25 0.90 -1.91
C THR A 102 -7.55 2.14 -2.48
N VAL A 103 -6.30 2.38 -2.06
CA VAL A 103 -5.46 3.42 -2.68
C VAL A 103 -4.71 2.82 -3.86
N LYS A 104 -4.96 3.34 -5.06
CA LYS A 104 -4.22 2.99 -6.28
C LYS A 104 -3.13 4.02 -6.51
N VAL A 105 -1.89 3.56 -6.58
CA VAL A 105 -0.70 4.36 -6.86
C VAL A 105 -0.06 3.88 -8.17
N THR A 106 0.26 4.81 -9.05
CA THR A 106 0.99 4.54 -10.29
C THR A 106 2.19 5.46 -10.38
N PHE A 107 3.33 4.94 -10.79
CA PHE A 107 4.56 5.71 -10.98
C PHE A 107 5.45 5.00 -12.00
N ASN A 108 6.46 5.69 -12.48
CA ASN A 108 7.47 5.12 -13.36
C ASN A 108 8.82 5.11 -12.65
N THR A 109 9.66 4.14 -12.97
CA THR A 109 11.10 4.18 -12.75
C THR A 109 11.80 4.48 -14.08
N GLY A 110 13.14 4.48 -14.10
CA GLY A 110 13.89 4.54 -15.35
C GLY A 110 13.61 3.35 -16.30
N PHE A 111 13.19 2.21 -15.74
CA PHE A 111 13.13 0.94 -16.46
C PHE A 111 11.71 0.39 -16.62
N SER A 112 10.80 0.71 -15.70
CA SER A 112 9.50 0.06 -15.64
C SER A 112 8.40 1.01 -15.18
N ALA A 113 7.18 0.68 -15.57
CA ALA A 113 5.99 1.30 -15.00
C ALA A 113 5.46 0.44 -13.86
N GLN A 114 5.02 1.08 -12.80
CA GLN A 114 4.65 0.45 -11.55
C GLN A 114 3.19 0.76 -11.19
N LEU A 115 2.49 -0.25 -10.70
CA LEU A 115 1.15 -0.18 -10.15
C LEU A 115 1.18 -0.80 -8.75
N VAL A 116 0.81 -0.03 -7.75
CA VAL A 116 0.67 -0.50 -6.37
C VAL A 116 -0.71 -0.16 -5.86
N GLU A 117 -1.42 -1.15 -5.34
CA GLU A 117 -2.73 -1.00 -4.70
C GLU A 117 -2.61 -1.36 -3.22
N MET A 118 -3.06 -0.46 -2.35
CA MET A 118 -2.94 -0.60 -0.90
C MET A 118 -4.32 -0.62 -0.25
N ASP A 119 -4.60 -1.70 0.46
CA ASP A 119 -5.78 -1.79 1.31
C ASP A 119 -5.40 -1.30 2.71
N MET A 120 -6.16 -0.34 3.24
CA MET A 120 -5.83 0.34 4.49
C MET A 120 -6.97 0.25 5.49
N VAL A 121 -6.61 0.11 6.76
CA VAL A 121 -7.53 0.24 7.89
C VAL A 121 -7.28 1.58 8.55
N CYS A 122 -8.30 2.42 8.60
CA CYS A 122 -8.20 3.77 9.14
C CYS A 122 -9.04 3.92 10.40
N THR A 123 -8.48 4.65 11.36
CA THR A 123 -9.14 5.19 12.55
C THR A 123 -9.26 6.71 12.35
N ALA A 124 -9.96 7.40 13.24
CA ALA A 124 -10.25 8.85 13.11
C ALA A 124 -9.03 9.71 12.73
N ASN A 125 -7.81 9.35 13.15
CA ASN A 125 -6.59 10.15 12.94
C ASN A 125 -5.44 9.41 12.24
N SER A 126 -5.60 8.13 11.88
CA SER A 126 -4.47 7.39 11.29
C SER A 126 -4.92 6.20 10.47
N CYS A 127 -4.17 5.92 9.40
CA CYS A 127 -4.32 4.73 8.58
C CYS A 127 -3.13 3.78 8.77
N LYS A 128 -3.40 2.49 8.59
CA LYS A 128 -2.40 1.43 8.56
C LYS A 128 -2.62 0.54 7.34
N VAL A 129 -1.54 0.06 6.74
CA VAL A 129 -1.58 -0.82 5.56
C VAL A 129 -1.93 -2.25 5.99
N ASN A 130 -2.98 -2.82 5.39
CA ASN A 130 -3.45 -4.16 5.70
C ASN A 130 -3.09 -5.20 4.62
N ASP A 131 -2.97 -4.75 3.37
CA ASP A 131 -2.39 -5.52 2.26
C ASP A 131 -1.81 -4.58 1.21
N VAL A 132 -0.90 -5.11 0.41
CA VAL A 132 -0.32 -4.46 -0.77
C VAL A 132 -0.37 -5.44 -1.93
N ARG A 133 -0.83 -4.92 -3.06
CA ARG A 133 -0.94 -5.62 -4.33
C ARG A 133 -0.12 -4.86 -5.36
N HIS A 134 0.82 -5.51 -6.03
CA HIS A 134 1.65 -4.85 -7.03
C HIS A 134 1.53 -5.49 -8.41
N GLY A 135 1.86 -4.72 -9.43
CA GLY A 135 2.07 -5.16 -10.80
C GLY A 135 3.04 -4.21 -11.49
N PHE A 136 3.77 -4.72 -12.49
CA PHE A 136 4.76 -3.94 -13.23
C PHE A 136 4.69 -4.22 -14.73
N SER A 137 5.35 -3.35 -15.50
CA SER A 137 5.57 -3.51 -16.94
C SER A 137 6.98 -3.03 -17.25
N ASP A 138 7.74 -3.84 -17.99
CA ASP A 138 9.12 -3.54 -18.40
C ASP A 138 9.23 -2.40 -19.42
N ASN A 139 8.10 -1.80 -19.81
CA ASN A 139 8.07 -0.60 -20.60
C ASN A 139 7.48 0.55 -19.76
N PRO A 140 8.28 1.57 -19.39
CA PRO A 140 7.82 2.67 -18.55
C PRO A 140 6.75 3.56 -19.22
N LYS A 141 6.51 3.40 -20.53
CA LYS A 141 5.41 4.05 -21.26
C LYS A 141 4.09 3.28 -21.14
N VAL A 142 4.10 2.02 -20.71
CA VAL A 142 2.93 1.15 -20.64
C VAL A 142 2.64 0.85 -19.17
N LEU A 143 1.60 1.47 -18.61
CA LEU A 143 1.21 1.18 -17.24
C LEU A 143 0.74 -0.29 -17.10
N PRO A 144 1.08 -0.97 -16.00
CA PRO A 144 0.59 -2.31 -15.71
C PRO A 144 -0.94 -2.29 -15.63
N LYS A 145 -1.59 -3.24 -16.29
CA LYS A 145 -3.06 -3.35 -16.30
C LYS A 145 -3.59 -4.42 -15.33
N ARG A 146 -2.70 -5.23 -14.75
CA ARG A 146 -3.05 -6.33 -13.85
C ARG A 146 -2.07 -6.37 -12.68
N ILE A 147 -2.57 -6.80 -11.54
CA ILE A 147 -1.79 -7.11 -10.34
C ILE A 147 -1.20 -8.52 -10.50
N SER A 148 0.09 -8.67 -10.24
CA SER A 148 0.80 -9.96 -10.29
C SER A 148 0.77 -10.69 -8.94
N SER A 149 0.77 -9.96 -7.82
CA SER A 149 0.96 -10.56 -6.49
C SER A 149 0.31 -9.76 -5.35
N SER A 150 0.27 -10.36 -4.15
CA SER A 150 -0.25 -9.75 -2.92
C SER A 150 0.66 -10.13 -1.77
N ILE A 151 1.23 -9.12 -1.09
CA ILE A 151 2.18 -9.34 0.00
C ILE A 151 1.59 -10.22 1.09
N ARG A 152 0.34 -9.98 1.49
CA ARG A 152 -0.31 -10.76 2.55
C ARG A 152 -0.51 -12.20 2.11
N ARG A 153 -1.01 -12.41 0.89
CA ARG A 153 -1.26 -13.75 0.35
C ARG A 153 0.03 -14.54 0.28
N ASP A 154 1.10 -13.89 -0.16
CA ASP A 154 2.34 -14.57 -0.39
C ASP A 154 3.09 -14.84 0.93
N ALA A 155 3.13 -13.88 1.85
CA ALA A 155 3.58 -14.15 3.22
C ALA A 155 2.82 -15.33 3.86
N GLN A 156 1.50 -15.40 3.67
CA GLN A 156 0.68 -16.49 4.21
C GLN A 156 1.04 -17.85 3.60
N LYS A 157 1.29 -17.93 2.30
CA LYS A 157 1.71 -19.19 1.66
C LYS A 157 3.07 -19.64 2.18
N MET A 158 4.03 -18.73 2.36
CA MET A 158 5.33 -19.05 2.95
C MET A 158 5.18 -19.63 4.34
N VAL A 159 4.38 -18.96 5.20
CA VAL A 159 4.10 -19.43 6.56
C VAL A 159 3.41 -20.79 6.56
N ASN A 160 2.45 -21.02 5.67
CA ASN A 160 1.72 -22.29 5.61
C ASN A 160 2.58 -23.46 5.13
N LYS A 161 3.48 -23.20 4.17
CA LYS A 161 4.41 -24.21 3.64
C LYS A 161 5.65 -24.38 4.52
N ASN A 162 5.93 -23.42 5.39
CA ASN A 162 7.18 -23.31 6.14
C ASN A 162 8.41 -23.28 5.21
N SER A 163 8.29 -22.62 4.06
CA SER A 163 9.33 -22.51 3.02
C SER A 163 9.11 -21.24 2.19
N CYS A 164 10.08 -20.90 1.33
CA CYS A 164 9.87 -19.93 0.26
C CYS A 164 9.07 -20.50 -0.92
N PHE A 165 8.80 -19.65 -1.91
CA PHE A 165 8.01 -19.92 -3.11
C PHE A 165 8.65 -20.84 -4.13
#